data_AF-A0A1E1WKP8-F1
#
_entry.id   AF-A0A1E1WKP8-F1
#
_cell.length_a   1.000
_cell.length_b   1.000
_cell.length_c   1.000
_cell.angle_alpha   90.00
_cell.angle_beta   90.00
_cell.angle_gamma   90.00
#
_symmetry.space_group_name_H-M   'P 1'
#
loop_
_entity.id
_entity.type
_entity.pdbx_description
1 polymer ?
#
loop_
_entity_poly.entity_id
_entity_poly.type
_entity_poly.pdbx_seq_one_letter_code
_entity_poly.pdbx_strand_id
1 'polypeptide(L)'
;SASATIEMIDARIEKLNTTFKDYEKVHLDILSIDEQDEENAANLEDKYFDVLSKLNTLKRNLATTEVRQCSSASASKLPNIDVPTFTGKDFTKYTPFMQLFTAVIDQNKSLSDVQKLFYLRTFL
;
A
#
# COMPACT_ATOMS: atom_id res chain seq x y z
N SER A 1 6.63 18.72 -8.40
CA SER A 1 5.31 18.05 -8.29
C SER A 1 5.53 16.56 -8.07
N ALA A 2 4.60 15.85 -7.44
CA ALA A 2 4.77 14.40 -7.19
C ALA A 2 4.88 13.60 -8.50
N SER A 3 4.24 14.06 -9.58
CA SER A 3 4.47 13.60 -10.96
C SER A 3 5.96 13.57 -11.36
N ALA A 4 6.73 14.66 -11.15
CA ALA A 4 8.17 14.67 -11.48
C ALA A 4 8.99 13.69 -10.63
N THR A 5 8.57 13.43 -9.38
CA THR A 5 9.21 12.43 -8.51
C THR A 5 8.91 11.00 -8.98
N ILE A 6 7.70 10.74 -9.48
CA ILE A 6 7.32 9.45 -10.05
C ILE A 6 8.13 9.17 -11.32
N GLU A 7 8.25 10.14 -12.22
CA GLU A 7 9.09 10.01 -13.43
C GLU A 7 10.55 9.72 -13.09
N MET A 8 11.10 10.37 -12.05
CA MET A 8 12.45 10.09 -11.58
C MET A 8 12.61 8.68 -11.01
N ILE A 9 11.59 8.15 -10.32
CA ILE A 9 11.59 6.76 -9.84
C ILE A 9 11.55 5.79 -11.02
N ASP A 10 10.75 6.08 -12.04
CA ASP A 10 10.66 5.24 -13.24
C ASP A 10 11.98 5.18 -14.00
N ALA A 11 12.65 6.33 -14.22
CA ALA A 11 13.98 6.36 -14.81
C ALA A 11 15.02 5.57 -14.00
N ARG A 12 14.90 5.55 -12.66
CA ARG A 12 15.78 4.77 -11.79
C ARG A 12 15.49 3.27 -11.86
N ILE A 13 14.22 2.87 -11.95
CA ILE A 13 13.82 1.48 -12.14
C ILE A 13 14.34 0.97 -13.49
N GLU A 14 14.16 1.75 -14.55
CA GLU A 14 14.67 1.40 -15.89
C GLU A 14 16.19 1.21 -15.87
N LYS A 15 16.92 2.17 -15.29
CA LYS A 15 18.38 2.06 -15.15
C LYS A 15 18.79 0.82 -14.35
N LEU A 16 18.12 0.55 -13.23
CA LEU A 16 18.40 -0.62 -12.39
C LEU A 16 18.20 -1.93 -13.17
N ASN A 17 17.09 -2.06 -13.90
CA ASN A 17 16.79 -3.24 -14.69
C ASN A 17 17.80 -3.44 -15.83
N THR A 18 18.18 -2.36 -16.53
CA THR A 18 19.18 -2.42 -17.61
C THR A 18 20.55 -2.84 -17.07
N THR A 19 21.01 -2.22 -15.98
CA THR A 19 22.30 -2.59 -15.38
C THR A 19 22.31 -4.02 -14.84
N PHE A 20 21.19 -4.50 -14.26
CA PHE A 20 21.10 -5.88 -13.80
C PHE A 20 21.16 -6.88 -14.96
N LYS A 21 20.47 -6.60 -16.07
CA LYS A 21 20.56 -7.42 -17.30
C LYS A 21 21.98 -7.45 -17.88
N ASP A 22 22.67 -6.31 -17.89
CA ASP A 22 24.06 -6.24 -18.35
C ASP A 22 24.98 -7.07 -17.44
N TYR A 23 24.75 -7.02 -16.12
CA TYR A 23 25.43 -7.89 -15.16
C TYR A 23 25.17 -9.37 -15.44
N GLU A 24 23.91 -9.79 -15.57
CA GLU A 24 23.55 -11.19 -15.83
C GLU A 24 24.22 -11.72 -17.10
N LYS A 25 24.30 -10.89 -18.14
CA LYS A 25 24.99 -11.25 -19.38
C LYS A 25 26.49 -11.48 -19.15
N VAL A 26 27.16 -10.56 -18.48
CA VAL A 26 28.59 -10.69 -18.19
C VAL A 26 28.87 -11.87 -17.27
N HIS A 27 28.03 -12.09 -16.26
CA HIS A 27 28.12 -13.24 -15.36
C HIS A 27 27.95 -14.56 -16.11
N LEU A 28 27.00 -14.65 -17.05
CA LEU A 28 26.84 -15.82 -17.91
C LEU A 28 28.04 -16.04 -18.85
N ASP A 29 28.60 -14.97 -19.42
CA ASP A 29 29.81 -15.03 -20.23
C ASP A 29 31.00 -15.56 -19.39
N ILE A 30 31.12 -15.14 -18.12
CA ILE A 30 32.14 -15.64 -17.18
C ILE A 30 31.91 -17.12 -16.87
N LEU A 31 30.71 -17.53 -16.50
CA LEU A 31 30.39 -18.94 -16.21
C LEU A 31 30.62 -19.86 -17.41
N SER A 32 30.50 -19.34 -18.64
CA SER A 32 30.82 -20.10 -19.85
C SER A 32 32.32 -20.39 -20.02
N ILE A 33 33.18 -19.59 -19.37
CA ILE A 33 34.64 -19.70 -19.38
C ILE A 33 35.12 -20.45 -18.13
N ASP A 34 34.51 -20.17 -16.98
CA ASP A 34 34.82 -20.77 -15.68
C ASP A 34 33.53 -21.18 -14.96
N GLU A 35 33.13 -22.44 -15.12
CA GLU A 35 31.93 -23.02 -14.50
C GLU A 35 32.01 -23.10 -12.97
N GLN A 36 33.20 -22.88 -12.38
CA GLN A 36 33.44 -22.90 -10.94
C GLN A 36 33.47 -21.49 -10.34
N ASP A 37 33.15 -20.44 -11.11
CA ASP A 37 33.08 -19.08 -10.59
C ASP A 37 32.02 -18.99 -9.49
N GLU A 38 32.49 -18.80 -8.25
CA GLU A 38 31.67 -18.66 -7.04
C GLU A 38 31.30 -17.20 -6.77
N GLU A 39 31.11 -16.36 -7.80
CA GLU A 39 30.56 -15.03 -7.57
C GLU A 39 29.21 -15.16 -6.85
N ASN A 40 28.99 -14.32 -5.84
CA ASN A 40 27.80 -14.35 -5.00
C ASN A 40 26.57 -13.74 -5.70
N ALA A 41 26.26 -14.24 -6.90
CA ALA A 41 25.19 -13.78 -7.78
C ALA A 41 23.82 -13.82 -7.08
N ALA A 42 23.57 -14.87 -6.28
CA ALA A 42 22.34 -14.99 -5.48
C ALA A 42 22.15 -13.82 -4.51
N ASN A 43 23.22 -13.38 -3.84
CA ASN A 43 23.14 -12.23 -2.94
C ASN A 43 22.90 -10.90 -3.67
N LEU A 44 23.42 -10.79 -4.89
CA LEU A 44 23.17 -9.61 -5.72
C LEU A 44 21.73 -9.58 -6.25
N GLU A 45 21.20 -10.73 -6.66
CA GLU A 45 19.81 -10.89 -7.09
C GLU A 45 18.83 -10.51 -5.97
N ASP A 46 19.05 -11.00 -4.75
CA ASP A 46 18.25 -10.63 -3.57
C ASP A 46 18.25 -9.11 -3.34
N LYS A 47 19.43 -8.48 -3.42
CA LYS A 47 19.58 -7.02 -3.28
C LYS A 47 18.87 -6.25 -4.39
N TYR A 48 18.93 -6.75 -5.61
CA TYR A 48 18.24 -6.16 -6.76
C TYR A 48 16.72 -6.16 -6.51
N PHE A 49 16.14 -7.30 -6.12
CA PHE A 49 14.72 -7.39 -5.84
C PHE A 49 14.29 -6.56 -4.61
N ASP A 50 15.12 -6.50 -3.57
CA ASP A 50 14.87 -5.64 -2.41
C ASP A 50 14.78 -4.16 -2.81
N VAL A 51 15.75 -3.66 -3.60
CA VAL A 51 15.74 -2.27 -4.09
C VAL A 51 14.56 -2.02 -5.03
N LEU A 52 14.28 -2.93 -5.96
CA LEU A 52 13.17 -2.82 -6.90
C LEU A 52 11.82 -2.76 -6.18
N SER A 53 11.63 -3.59 -5.15
CA SER A 53 10.40 -3.61 -4.34
C SER A 53 10.21 -2.30 -3.55
N LYS A 54 11.30 -1.75 -3.00
CA LYS A 54 11.29 -0.45 -2.28
C LYS A 54 10.93 0.71 -3.21
N LEU A 55 11.50 0.74 -4.42
CA LEU A 55 11.19 1.77 -5.41
C LEU A 55 9.73 1.71 -5.86
N ASN A 56 9.22 0.51 -6.16
CA ASN A 56 7.81 0.32 -6.52
C ASN A 56 6.86 0.69 -5.38
N THR A 57 7.22 0.37 -4.13
CA THR A 57 6.46 0.76 -2.95
C THR A 57 6.41 2.28 -2.79
N LEU A 58 7.56 2.96 -2.95
CA LEU A 58 7.65 4.41 -2.90
C LEU A 58 6.79 5.06 -4.00
N LYS A 59 6.87 4.55 -5.23
CA LYS A 59 6.04 5.00 -6.36
C LYS A 59 4.54 4.88 -6.03
N ARG A 60 4.12 3.72 -5.51
CA ARG A 60 2.72 3.49 -5.12
C ARG A 60 2.26 4.46 -4.03
N ASN A 61 3.09 4.69 -3.01
CA ASN A 61 2.77 5.60 -1.92
C ASN A 61 2.63 7.05 -2.41
N LEU A 62 3.49 7.49 -3.34
CA LEU A 62 3.41 8.82 -3.95
C LEU A 62 2.14 9.00 -4.79
N ALA A 63 1.80 8.02 -5.62
CA ALA A 63 0.55 8.03 -6.40
C ALA A 63 -0.70 8.03 -5.48
N THR A 64 -0.63 7.35 -4.33
CA THR A 64 -1.72 7.32 -3.34
C THR A 64 -1.81 8.65 -2.55
N THR A 65 -0.70 9.38 -2.42
CA THR A 65 -0.65 10.67 -1.71
C THR A 65 -1.33 11.77 -2.52
N GLU A 66 -1.27 11.74 -3.85
CA GLU A 66 -2.06 12.66 -4.71
C GLU A 66 -3.58 12.48 -4.54
N VAL A 67 -4.05 11.27 -4.21
CA VAL A 67 -5.46 11.00 -3.89
C VAL A 67 -5.85 11.52 -2.49
N ARG A 68 -4.91 11.51 -1.53
CA ARG A 68 -5.15 11.94 -0.14
C ARG A 68 -4.99 13.45 0.09
N GLN A 69 -4.27 14.15 -0.79
CA GLN A 69 -4.05 15.60 -0.64
C GLN A 69 -5.28 16.45 -1.04
N CYS A 70 -6.33 15.83 -1.60
CA CYS A 70 -7.64 16.46 -1.79
C CYS A 70 -8.61 16.24 -0.60
N SER A 71 -8.19 15.54 0.45
CA SER A 71 -8.99 15.34 1.67
C SER A 71 -8.37 16.03 2.89
N SER A 72 -7.92 17.28 2.74
CA SER A 72 -7.80 18.21 3.87
C SER A 72 -9.17 18.81 4.22
N ALA A 73 -10.18 17.95 4.39
CA ALA A 73 -11.51 18.36 4.80
C ALA A 73 -11.83 17.69 6.13
N SER A 74 -11.59 18.48 7.18
CA SER A 74 -12.39 18.50 8.40
C SER A 74 -12.15 17.35 9.37
N ALA A 75 -11.65 17.74 10.55
CA ALA A 75 -11.96 17.09 11.82
C ALA A 75 -13.49 16.98 11.97
N SER A 76 -14.08 15.98 11.32
CA SER A 76 -15.50 15.68 11.38
C SER A 76 -15.66 14.67 12.50
N LYS A 77 -15.76 15.20 13.73
CA LYS A 77 -16.51 14.50 14.79
C LYS A 77 -17.84 14.10 14.15
N LEU A 78 -18.17 12.81 14.20
CA LEU A 78 -19.48 12.36 13.76
C LEU A 78 -20.56 13.18 14.46
N PRO A 79 -21.65 13.57 13.78
CA PRO A 79 -22.83 14.06 14.48
C PRO A 79 -23.21 13.02 15.55
N ASN A 80 -23.64 13.49 16.71
CA ASN A 80 -23.99 12.67 17.87
C ASN A 80 -25.23 11.84 17.51
N ILE A 81 -25.02 10.75 16.78
CA ILE A 81 -26.05 9.80 16.39
C ILE A 81 -26.00 8.73 17.48
N ASP A 82 -27.08 8.68 18.26
CA ASP A 82 -27.41 7.59 19.18
C ASP A 82 -27.58 6.31 18.36
N VAL A 83 -26.46 5.66 18.03
CA VAL A 83 -26.49 4.31 17.46
C VAL A 83 -26.84 3.38 18.61
N PRO A 84 -27.97 2.65 18.54
CA PRO A 84 -28.35 1.73 19.61
C PRO A 84 -27.28 0.64 19.73
N THR A 85 -26.70 0.53 20.93
CA THR A 85 -25.65 -0.45 21.24
C THR A 85 -26.17 -1.88 21.00
N PHE A 86 -25.48 -2.65 20.17
CA PHE A 86 -25.87 -4.03 19.88
C PHE A 86 -25.34 -4.96 20.98
N THR A 87 -26.20 -5.35 21.93
CA THR A 87 -25.81 -6.18 23.07
C THR A 87 -25.67 -7.68 22.76
N GLY A 88 -25.68 -8.08 21.48
CA GLY A 88 -25.51 -9.48 21.06
C GLY A 88 -26.65 -10.45 21.40
N LYS A 89 -27.69 -10.00 22.12
CA LYS A 89 -28.79 -10.87 22.59
C LYS A 89 -29.90 -11.11 21.55
N ASP A 90 -30.13 -10.15 20.65
CA ASP A 90 -31.22 -10.20 19.67
C ASP A 90 -30.65 -10.16 18.24
N PHE A 91 -30.43 -11.31 17.61
CA PHE A 91 -29.91 -11.42 16.24
C PHE A 91 -30.74 -10.64 15.20
N THR A 92 -32.03 -10.43 15.46
CA THR A 92 -32.95 -9.63 14.62
C THR A 92 -32.58 -8.14 14.56
N LYS A 93 -31.81 -7.64 15.54
CA LYS A 93 -31.36 -6.23 15.61
C LYS A 93 -30.00 -6.01 14.92
N TYR A 94 -29.30 -7.08 14.53
CA TYR A 94 -28.02 -6.98 13.84
C TYR A 94 -28.16 -6.37 12.43
N THR A 95 -29.18 -6.78 11.68
CA THR A 95 -29.40 -6.27 10.31
C THR A 95 -29.67 -4.76 10.30
N PRO A 96 -30.59 -4.20 11.12
CA PRO A 96 -30.78 -2.76 11.23
C PRO A 96 -29.52 -2.01 11.70
N PHE A 97 -28.79 -2.57 12.66
CA PHE A 97 -27.54 -2.02 13.17
C PHE A 97 -26.49 -1.88 12.06
N MET A 98 -26.24 -2.95 11.31
CA MET A 98 -25.24 -2.96 10.25
C MET A 98 -25.64 -2.06 9.08
N GLN A 99 -26.93 -1.99 8.75
CA GLN A 99 -27.43 -1.05 7.75
C GLN A 99 -27.16 0.41 8.15
N LEU A 100 -27.43 0.76 9.41
CA LEU A 100 -27.14 2.09 9.94
C LEU A 100 -25.64 2.37 9.98
N PHE A 101 -24.83 1.41 10.43
CA PHE A 101 -23.38 1.51 10.44
C PHE A 101 -22.81 1.75 9.04
N THR A 102 -23.26 0.99 8.04
CA THR A 102 -22.82 1.15 6.65
C THR A 102 -23.22 2.53 6.11
N ALA A 103 -24.44 2.99 6.37
CA ALA A 103 -24.91 4.30 5.92
C ALA A 103 -24.15 5.48 6.56
N VAL A 104 -23.78 5.37 7.84
CA VAL A 104 -23.19 6.47 8.61
C VAL A 104 -21.66 6.45 8.60
N ILE A 105 -21.05 5.26 8.66
CA ILE A 105 -19.61 5.08 8.85
C ILE A 105 -18.94 4.59 7.56
N ASP A 106 -19.48 3.57 6.90
CA ASP A 106 -18.81 2.97 5.73
C ASP A 106 -18.91 3.85 4.47
N GLN A 107 -20.08 4.45 4.23
CA GLN A 107 -20.27 5.39 3.12
C GLN A 107 -19.59 6.75 3.36
N ASN A 108 -19.10 7.01 4.57
CA ASN A 108 -18.43 8.25 4.89
C ASN A 108 -16.98 8.25 4.37
N LYS A 109 -16.79 8.90 3.21
CA LYS A 109 -15.48 9.05 2.55
C LYS A 109 -14.50 9.95 3.30
N SER A 110 -14.93 10.67 4.33
CA SER A 110 -14.02 11.44 5.20
C SER A 110 -13.35 10.58 6.28
N LEU A 111 -13.84 9.36 6.51
CA LEU A 111 -13.28 8.42 7.47
C LEU A 111 -12.32 7.44 6.78
N SER A 112 -11.12 7.32 7.34
CA SER A 112 -10.17 6.26 6.96
C SER A 112 -10.66 4.89 7.43
N ASP A 113 -10.21 3.82 6.76
CA ASP A 113 -10.54 2.43 7.14
C ASP A 113 -10.20 2.12 8.61
N VAL A 114 -9.14 2.74 9.14
CA VAL A 114 -8.73 2.61 10.54
C VAL A 114 -9.75 3.27 11.49
N GLN A 115 -10.28 4.44 11.13
CA GLN A 115 -11.34 5.10 11.91
C GLN A 115 -12.64 4.31 11.85
N LYS A 116 -13.00 3.76 10.69
CA LYS A 116 -14.17 2.89 10.54
C LYS A 116 -14.07 1.66 11.44
N LEU A 117 -12.90 1.02 11.51
CA LEU A 117 -12.66 -0.12 12.40
C LEU A 117 -12.78 0.27 13.88
N PHE A 118 -12.30 1.45 14.26
CA PHE A 118 -12.43 1.95 15.63
C PHE A 118 -13.90 2.17 16.02
N TYR A 119 -14.71 2.75 15.12
CA TYR A 119 -16.14 2.92 15.34
C TYR A 119 -16.86 1.58 15.43
N LEU A 120 -16.53 0.62 14.56
CA LEU A 120 -17.12 -0.71 14.61
C LEU A 120 -16.88 -1.38 15.98
N ARG A 121 -15.67 -1.24 16.53
CA ARG A 121 -15.34 -1.76 17.86
C ARG A 121 -16.01 -1.02 19.02
N THR A 122 -16.39 0.24 18.83
CA THR A 122 -17.09 1.01 19.87
C THR A 122 -18.58 0.68 19.92
N PHE A 123 -19.15 0.27 18.79
CA PHE A 123 -20.58 -0.01 18.65
C PHE A 123 -20.95 -1.50 18.81
N LEU A 124 -19.95 -2.38 18.91
CA LEU A 124 -20.06 -3.80 19.26
C LEU A 124 -19.75 -4.01 20.74
#